data_AF-A0A9D1LG12-F1
#
_entry.id   AF-A0A9D1LG12-F1
#
_cell.length_a   1.000
_cell.length_b   1.000
_cell.length_c   1.000
_cell.angle_alpha   90.00
_cell.angle_beta   90.00
_cell.angle_gamma   90.00
#
_symmetry.space_group_name_H-M   'P 1'
#
loop_
_entity.id
_entity.type
_entity.pdbx_description
1 polymer ?
#
loop_
_entity_poly.entity_id
_entity_poly.type
_entity_poly.pdbx_seq_one_letter_code
_entity_poly.pdbx_strand_id
1 'polypeptide(L)'
;MKKKVVLLAALMLAATSGVSAETKEKVPYGDFEQWITRTIKESAVIGGKSKTLYEIGPTQTITGNKAYTNLGGSPWATSNVYAKVAGVVKGSNAVFPEQRSGGNKCVKMSTIMEKVKALGIINMDVLVSGSIYWGAMVEPVSSTKNPYSKLDMNVKFTKRPKYLCFDYKVTVPANAQMIYSSGFGKKKVLKGKQNACEAFVLLQRRWEDADGNIYAKRVGTGRERYTKSTSGWVNGHRMRIYYGNIVGQPYYKDYMNLISSDRPYYARNSKGKLVPVQEVGWDSPLATPTHIIMMFSAGCGTAYEGTIGQTFYVDNVSFIYD
;
A
#
# COMPACT_ATOMS: atom_id res chain seq x y z
N MET A 1 84.61 -2.99 -5.15
CA MET A 1 83.69 -3.35 -4.05
C MET A 1 82.30 -2.80 -4.37
N LYS A 2 81.28 -3.66 -4.29
CA LYS A 2 79.93 -3.44 -4.81
C LYS A 2 79.10 -2.48 -3.93
N LYS A 3 78.31 -1.65 -4.62
CA LYS A 3 77.29 -0.70 -4.13
C LYS A 3 76.35 -1.29 -3.07
N LYS A 4 75.97 -0.49 -2.07
CA LYS A 4 74.67 -0.61 -1.38
C LYS A 4 74.09 0.78 -1.14
N VAL A 5 73.24 1.19 -2.06
CA VAL A 5 72.24 2.26 -1.87
C VAL A 5 71.13 1.64 -1.03
N VAL A 6 70.83 2.22 0.13
CA VAL A 6 69.67 1.83 0.94
C VAL A 6 68.53 2.76 0.54
N LEU A 7 67.58 2.23 -0.22
CA LEU A 7 66.33 2.90 -0.55
C LEU A 7 65.29 2.50 0.51
N LEU A 8 64.84 3.45 1.34
CA LEU A 8 63.67 3.27 2.19
C LEU A 8 62.42 3.41 1.29
N ALA A 9 61.75 2.29 1.00
CA ALA A 9 60.43 2.30 0.38
C ALA A 9 59.35 2.26 1.48
N ALA A 10 58.62 3.35 1.64
CA ALA A 10 57.41 3.39 2.44
C ALA A 10 56.28 2.68 1.68
N LEU A 11 55.88 1.48 2.13
CA LEU A 11 54.62 0.86 1.70
C LEU A 11 53.48 1.51 2.49
N MET A 12 52.77 2.46 1.88
CA MET A 12 51.38 2.72 2.27
C MET A 12 50.51 1.61 1.70
N LEU A 13 50.10 0.65 2.54
CA LEU A 13 48.99 -0.23 2.21
C LEU A 13 47.70 0.61 2.24
N ALA A 14 47.28 1.10 1.07
CA ALA A 14 45.93 1.62 0.91
C ALA A 14 44.97 0.43 0.96
N ALA A 15 44.36 0.18 2.12
CA ALA A 15 43.22 -0.70 2.23
C ALA A 15 42.05 -0.05 1.48
N THR A 16 41.87 -0.40 0.20
CA THR A 16 40.67 -0.06 -0.55
C THR A 16 39.52 -0.90 0.02
N SER A 17 38.86 -0.40 1.05
CA SER A 17 37.52 -0.87 1.42
C SER A 17 36.62 -0.64 0.21
N GLY A 18 36.28 -1.72 -0.49
CA GLY A 18 35.33 -1.69 -1.60
C GLY A 18 33.99 -1.18 -1.07
N VAL A 19 33.69 0.09 -1.31
CA VAL A 19 32.34 0.64 -1.12
C VAL A 19 31.51 0.10 -2.28
N SER A 20 30.71 -0.95 -2.04
CA SER A 20 29.66 -1.33 -3.00
C SER A 20 28.71 -0.14 -3.11
N ALA A 21 28.56 0.42 -4.31
CA ALA A 21 27.65 1.53 -4.54
C ALA A 21 26.22 0.98 -4.53
N GLU A 22 25.41 1.43 -3.56
CA GLU A 22 24.00 1.03 -3.49
C GLU A 22 23.25 1.43 -4.77
N THR A 23 22.48 0.50 -5.34
CA THR A 23 21.66 0.78 -6.52
C THR A 23 20.27 1.26 -6.10
N LYS A 24 19.87 2.47 -6.52
CA LYS A 24 18.52 3.02 -6.30
C LYS A 24 17.66 2.90 -7.56
N GLU A 25 16.61 2.09 -7.49
CA GLU A 25 15.65 1.87 -8.58
C GLU A 25 14.34 2.59 -8.27
N LYS A 26 13.95 3.56 -9.12
CA LYS A 26 12.65 4.24 -8.98
C LYS A 26 11.50 3.28 -9.26
N VAL A 27 10.44 3.35 -8.45
CA VAL A 27 9.20 2.64 -8.76
C VAL A 27 8.46 3.41 -9.86
N PRO A 28 7.97 2.75 -10.94
CA PRO A 28 7.16 3.41 -11.95
C PRO A 28 5.97 4.14 -11.33
N TYR A 29 5.76 5.40 -11.72
CA TYR A 29 4.72 6.28 -11.16
C TYR A 29 4.83 6.51 -9.64
N GLY A 30 5.97 6.20 -9.03
CA GLY A 30 6.23 6.37 -7.59
C GLY A 30 6.56 7.81 -7.17
N ASP A 31 6.67 8.74 -8.12
CA ASP A 31 6.71 10.19 -7.91
C ASP A 31 5.31 10.83 -7.90
N PHE A 32 4.27 10.05 -8.21
CA PHE A 32 2.87 10.45 -8.20
C PHE A 32 2.57 11.77 -8.92
N GLU A 33 3.25 12.04 -10.04
CA GLU A 33 2.99 13.22 -10.87
C GLU A 33 1.86 12.96 -11.90
N GLN A 34 1.68 11.70 -12.29
CA GLN A 34 0.75 11.30 -13.35
C GLN A 34 -0.46 10.56 -12.77
N TRP A 35 -1.65 10.99 -13.21
CA TRP A 35 -2.92 10.54 -12.64
C TRP A 35 -3.97 10.36 -13.72
N ILE A 36 -4.71 9.27 -13.62
CA ILE A 36 -5.96 9.05 -14.34
C ILE A 36 -7.08 9.66 -13.52
N THR A 37 -7.86 10.55 -14.13
CA THR A 37 -9.06 11.14 -13.52
C THR A 37 -10.30 10.46 -14.07
N ARG A 38 -11.17 9.95 -13.20
CA ARG A 38 -12.40 9.26 -13.58
C ARG A 38 -13.60 10.04 -13.08
N THR A 39 -14.66 10.14 -13.87
CA THR A 39 -15.92 10.77 -13.44
C THR A 39 -17.06 9.75 -13.42
N ILE A 40 -17.56 9.46 -12.22
CA ILE A 40 -18.67 8.53 -11.98
C ILE A 40 -19.94 9.33 -11.72
N LYS A 41 -20.99 9.09 -12.51
CA LYS A 41 -22.34 9.61 -12.29
C LYS A 41 -23.09 8.70 -11.32
N GLU A 42 -23.25 9.16 -10.09
CA GLU A 42 -23.99 8.43 -9.06
C GLU A 42 -25.48 8.31 -9.40
N SER A 43 -26.14 7.26 -8.89
CA SER A 43 -27.56 7.04 -9.16
C SER A 43 -28.44 8.17 -8.62
N ALA A 44 -29.52 8.50 -9.33
CA ALA A 44 -30.48 9.54 -8.93
C ALA A 44 -31.07 9.31 -7.54
N VAL A 45 -31.31 8.04 -7.17
CA VAL A 45 -31.85 7.65 -5.85
C VAL A 45 -30.94 8.09 -4.69
N ILE A 46 -29.63 8.29 -4.92
CA ILE A 46 -28.69 8.80 -3.92
C ILE A 46 -28.27 10.27 -4.19
N GLY A 47 -29.06 10.99 -4.98
CA GLY A 47 -28.87 12.41 -5.28
C GLY A 47 -28.24 12.70 -6.63
N GLY A 48 -27.84 11.69 -7.42
CA GLY A 48 -27.47 11.87 -8.83
C GLY A 48 -26.19 12.69 -9.08
N LYS A 49 -25.34 12.91 -8.07
CA LYS A 49 -24.14 13.75 -8.18
C LYS A 49 -23.05 13.04 -8.99
N SER A 50 -22.14 13.81 -9.58
CA SER A 50 -20.91 13.24 -10.14
C SER A 50 -19.85 13.18 -9.04
N LYS A 51 -19.11 12.07 -8.97
CA LYS A 51 -17.98 11.86 -8.08
C LYS A 51 -16.72 11.64 -8.92
N THR A 52 -15.67 12.38 -8.61
CA THR A 52 -14.35 12.19 -9.22
C THR A 52 -13.58 11.13 -8.45
N LEU A 53 -13.00 10.16 -9.17
CA LEU A 53 -12.06 9.16 -8.65
C LEU A 53 -10.69 9.37 -9.30
N TYR A 54 -9.63 8.98 -8.61
CA TYR A 54 -8.26 9.09 -9.10
C TYR A 54 -7.55 7.74 -9.10
N GLU A 55 -6.78 7.45 -10.14
CA GLU A 55 -5.88 6.29 -10.21
C GLU A 55 -4.47 6.75 -10.57
N ILE A 56 -3.46 6.00 -10.16
CA ILE A 56 -2.06 6.30 -10.46
C ILE A 56 -1.68 5.60 -11.75
N GLY A 57 -1.32 6.37 -12.78
CA GLY A 57 -1.05 5.86 -14.12
C GLY A 57 -0.94 6.98 -15.17
N PRO A 58 -0.92 6.64 -16.47
CA PRO A 58 -0.73 7.63 -17.53
C PRO A 58 -1.84 8.69 -17.51
N THR A 59 -1.43 9.96 -17.51
CA THR A 59 -2.34 11.11 -17.38
C THR A 59 -3.44 11.10 -18.44
N GLN A 60 -4.68 10.93 -18.01
CA GLN A 60 -5.86 10.96 -18.89
C GLN A 60 -7.14 11.15 -18.09
N THR A 61 -8.24 11.41 -18.79
CA THR A 61 -9.58 11.47 -18.21
C THR A 61 -10.46 10.36 -18.79
N ILE A 62 -11.08 9.57 -17.91
CA ILE A 62 -12.04 8.54 -18.28
C ILE A 62 -13.43 8.97 -17.82
N THR A 63 -14.34 9.15 -18.77
CA THR A 63 -15.72 9.53 -18.50
C THR A 63 -16.65 8.31 -18.52
N GLY A 64 -17.70 8.40 -17.71
CA GLY A 64 -18.74 7.39 -17.62
C GLY A 64 -18.51 6.36 -16.52
N ASN A 65 -19.56 5.62 -16.20
CA ASN A 65 -19.58 4.62 -15.15
C ASN A 65 -18.90 3.32 -15.61
N LYS A 66 -17.61 3.40 -15.93
CA LYS A 66 -16.79 2.29 -16.41
C LYS A 66 -15.99 1.69 -15.27
N ALA A 67 -16.02 0.37 -15.16
CA ALA A 67 -15.10 -0.38 -14.33
C ALA A 67 -13.67 -0.11 -14.79
N TYR A 68 -12.79 0.19 -13.83
CA TYR A 68 -11.39 0.41 -14.11
C TYR A 68 -10.61 -0.90 -14.01
N THR A 69 -9.68 -1.06 -14.94
CA THR A 69 -8.62 -2.04 -14.88
C THR A 69 -7.33 -1.28 -15.14
N ASN A 70 -6.26 -1.62 -14.43
CA ASN A 70 -4.97 -1.00 -14.63
C ASN A 70 -4.57 -1.06 -16.11
N LEU A 71 -4.26 0.10 -16.69
CA LEU A 71 -3.99 0.26 -18.13
C LEU A 71 -2.57 -0.20 -18.54
N GLY A 72 -1.80 -0.77 -17.61
CA GLY A 72 -0.41 -1.15 -17.82
C GLY A 72 0.58 -0.03 -17.46
N GLY A 73 1.84 -0.40 -17.24
CA GLY A 73 2.94 0.51 -16.91
C GLY A 73 2.98 1.01 -15.45
N SER A 74 1.84 1.11 -14.78
CA SER A 74 1.77 1.43 -13.34
C SER A 74 1.55 0.16 -12.52
N PRO A 75 2.32 -0.10 -11.44
CA PRO A 75 2.02 -1.21 -10.54
C PRO A 75 0.87 -0.87 -9.57
N TRP A 76 0.47 0.40 -9.48
CA TRP A 76 -0.39 0.91 -8.42
C TRP A 76 -1.87 0.71 -8.72
N ALA A 77 -2.60 0.26 -7.71
CA ALA A 77 -4.04 0.42 -7.57
C ALA A 77 -4.33 1.32 -6.37
N THR A 78 -5.50 1.96 -6.39
CA THR A 78 -6.00 2.75 -5.28
C THR A 78 -7.17 2.06 -4.58
N SER A 79 -7.49 2.51 -3.38
CA SER A 79 -8.72 2.16 -2.68
C SER A 79 -9.93 2.98 -3.14
N ASN A 80 -9.79 3.83 -4.17
CA ASN A 80 -10.91 4.50 -4.78
C ASN A 80 -11.72 3.47 -5.56
N VAL A 81 -13.05 3.54 -5.47
CA VAL A 81 -13.90 2.51 -6.07
C VAL A 81 -15.09 3.11 -6.80
N TYR A 82 -15.32 2.58 -8.00
CA TYR A 82 -16.63 2.56 -8.63
C TYR A 82 -17.39 1.31 -8.13
N ALA A 83 -18.46 1.56 -7.40
CA ALA A 83 -19.35 0.53 -6.88
C ALA A 83 -20.68 0.52 -7.63
N LYS A 84 -21.21 -0.68 -7.86
CA LYS A 84 -22.57 -0.91 -8.37
C LYS A 84 -23.22 -2.01 -7.53
N VAL A 85 -23.92 -1.62 -6.47
CA VAL A 85 -24.52 -2.53 -5.49
C VAL A 85 -26.03 -2.50 -5.66
N ALA A 86 -26.64 -3.65 -5.96
CA ALA A 86 -28.09 -3.76 -6.22
C ALA A 86 -28.62 -2.70 -7.21
N GLY A 87 -27.86 -2.42 -8.28
CA GLY A 87 -28.22 -1.42 -9.29
C GLY A 87 -27.88 0.03 -8.93
N VAL A 88 -27.51 0.33 -7.68
CA VAL A 88 -27.11 1.68 -7.25
C VAL A 88 -25.63 1.92 -7.53
N VAL A 89 -25.34 2.93 -8.35
CA VAL A 89 -24.00 3.39 -8.67
C VAL A 89 -23.52 4.40 -7.64
N LYS A 90 -22.31 4.19 -7.11
CA LYS A 90 -21.62 5.10 -6.20
C LYS A 90 -20.13 5.16 -6.51
N GLY A 91 -19.55 6.36 -6.42
CA GLY A 91 -18.09 6.53 -6.30
C GLY A 91 -17.68 6.70 -4.84
N SER A 92 -16.54 6.12 -4.46
CA SER A 92 -15.84 6.39 -3.19
C SER A 92 -14.42 6.84 -3.48
N ASN A 93 -14.01 7.97 -2.90
CA ASN A 93 -12.69 8.55 -3.15
C ASN A 93 -12.01 8.94 -1.85
N ALA A 94 -10.96 8.20 -1.47
CA ALA A 94 -10.13 8.42 -0.29
C ALA A 94 -8.64 8.63 -0.62
N VAL A 95 -8.27 8.53 -1.91
CA VAL A 95 -6.93 8.77 -2.44
C VAL A 95 -6.97 9.89 -3.46
N PHE A 96 -6.02 10.82 -3.38
CA PHE A 96 -6.02 12.06 -4.14
C PHE A 96 -4.60 12.39 -4.64
N PRO A 97 -4.45 12.99 -5.83
CA PRO A 97 -3.31 13.86 -6.09
C PRO A 97 -3.37 15.05 -5.13
N GLU A 98 -2.24 15.42 -4.52
CA GLU A 98 -2.12 16.62 -3.68
C GLU A 98 -0.87 17.40 -4.07
N GLN A 99 -0.96 18.73 -4.03
CA GLN A 99 0.20 19.58 -4.28
C GLN A 99 1.19 19.46 -3.11
N ARG A 100 2.40 18.97 -3.39
CA ARG A 100 3.48 18.92 -2.39
C ARG A 100 4.22 20.26 -2.31
N SER A 101 4.55 20.84 -3.46
CA SER A 101 5.15 22.16 -3.67
C SER A 101 4.81 22.65 -5.08
N GLY A 102 5.13 23.89 -5.48
CA GLY A 102 4.74 24.42 -6.80
C GLY A 102 5.17 23.51 -7.97
N GLY A 103 4.19 23.00 -8.73
CA GLY A 103 4.42 22.11 -9.87
C GLY A 103 4.75 20.64 -9.55
N ASN A 104 4.87 20.27 -8.26
CA ASN A 104 5.15 18.90 -7.81
C ASN A 104 3.97 18.34 -7.00
N LYS A 105 3.48 17.17 -7.41
CA LYS A 105 2.40 16.44 -6.76
C LYS A 105 2.95 15.32 -5.88
N CYS A 106 2.08 14.83 -5.01
CA CYS A 106 2.28 13.61 -4.23
C CYS A 106 0.95 12.87 -4.14
N VAL A 107 0.97 11.65 -3.60
CA VAL A 107 -0.28 10.99 -3.20
C VAL A 107 -0.68 11.43 -1.80
N LYS A 108 -1.97 11.73 -1.63
CA LYS A 108 -2.64 11.88 -0.34
C LYS A 108 -3.64 10.77 -0.16
N MET A 109 -3.50 10.02 0.92
CA MET A 109 -4.45 9.03 1.37
C MET A 109 -5.07 9.53 2.67
N SER A 110 -6.39 9.59 2.76
CA SER A 110 -7.09 10.05 3.97
C SER A 110 -8.09 9.01 4.44
N THR A 111 -8.22 8.87 5.76
CA THR A 111 -9.35 8.19 6.35
C THR A 111 -10.54 9.14 6.38
N ILE A 112 -11.62 8.77 5.69
CA ILE A 112 -12.81 9.61 5.51
C ILE A 112 -14.09 8.83 5.82
N MET A 113 -15.19 9.57 5.99
CA MET A 113 -16.54 9.00 6.05
C MET A 113 -17.24 9.22 4.71
N GLU A 114 -17.45 8.14 3.96
CA GLU A 114 -18.29 8.15 2.77
C GLU A 114 -19.76 8.00 3.18
N LYS A 115 -20.57 8.94 2.69
CA LYS A 115 -21.99 9.02 3.05
C LYS A 115 -22.85 8.60 1.87
N VAL A 116 -23.83 7.74 2.13
CA VAL A 116 -24.89 7.39 1.19
C VAL A 116 -26.21 7.80 1.80
N LYS A 117 -26.92 8.71 1.13
CA LYS A 117 -28.28 9.09 1.50
C LYS A 117 -29.21 8.76 0.34
N ALA A 118 -30.06 7.75 0.50
CA ALA A 118 -31.05 7.39 -0.51
C ALA A 118 -32.45 7.79 -0.03
N LEU A 119 -32.99 8.88 -0.60
CA LEU A 119 -34.37 9.37 -0.42
C LEU A 119 -34.95 9.26 1.02
N GLY A 120 -34.13 9.49 2.05
CA GLY A 120 -34.55 9.39 3.46
C GLY A 120 -34.71 7.97 4.03
N ILE A 121 -34.68 6.94 3.19
CA ILE A 121 -34.88 5.53 3.57
C ILE A 121 -33.56 4.88 3.99
N ILE A 122 -32.46 5.24 3.33
CA ILE A 122 -31.12 4.68 3.60
C ILE A 122 -30.18 5.82 3.96
N ASN A 123 -29.59 5.77 5.15
CA ASN A 123 -28.51 6.66 5.58
C ASN A 123 -27.33 5.81 6.06
N MET A 124 -26.33 5.65 5.19
CA MET A 124 -25.14 4.85 5.48
C MET A 124 -23.92 5.74 5.61
N ASP A 125 -23.19 5.52 6.69
CA ASP A 125 -21.89 6.09 6.97
C ASP A 125 -20.86 4.95 6.86
N VAL A 126 -20.04 4.97 5.82
CA VAL A 126 -18.97 3.98 5.60
C VAL A 126 -17.63 4.65 5.84
N LEU A 127 -16.87 4.15 6.81
CA LEU A 127 -15.50 4.59 7.01
C LEU A 127 -14.61 3.93 5.96
N VAL A 128 -13.80 4.75 5.29
CA VAL A 128 -12.84 4.31 4.29
C VAL A 128 -11.49 4.90 4.62
N SER A 129 -10.48 4.06 4.79
CA SER A 129 -9.08 4.50 4.83
C SER A 129 -8.52 4.46 3.41
N GLY A 130 -8.02 5.61 2.95
CA GLY A 130 -7.31 5.68 1.68
C GLY A 130 -6.08 4.79 1.69
N SER A 131 -5.87 4.02 0.62
CA SER A 131 -4.69 3.18 0.44
C SER A 131 -4.28 3.14 -1.03
N ILE A 132 -2.98 3.03 -1.27
CA ILE A 132 -2.42 2.61 -2.54
C ILE A 132 -1.64 1.33 -2.36
N TYR A 133 -1.71 0.43 -3.32
CA TYR A 133 -1.07 -0.88 -3.22
C TYR A 133 -0.67 -1.38 -4.60
N TRP A 134 0.28 -2.32 -4.63
CA TRP A 134 0.65 -3.00 -5.86
C TRP A 134 -0.39 -4.07 -6.19
N GLY A 135 -1.03 -3.96 -7.36
CA GLY A 135 -2.08 -4.88 -7.78
C GLY A 135 -3.21 -4.20 -8.56
N ALA A 136 -4.43 -4.72 -8.41
CA ALA A 136 -5.62 -4.21 -9.05
C ALA A 136 -6.85 -4.25 -8.12
N MET A 137 -7.76 -3.29 -8.28
CA MET A 137 -9.10 -3.34 -7.71
C MET A 137 -10.03 -4.08 -8.68
N VAL A 138 -10.81 -5.03 -8.19
CA VAL A 138 -11.88 -5.68 -8.98
C VAL A 138 -13.12 -4.80 -8.96
N GLU A 139 -13.34 -4.11 -10.08
CA GLU A 139 -14.50 -3.26 -10.30
C GLU A 139 -15.47 -3.86 -11.34
N PRO A 140 -16.78 -3.49 -11.29
CA PRO A 140 -17.39 -2.67 -10.25
C PRO A 140 -17.49 -3.42 -8.92
N VAL A 141 -17.29 -2.72 -7.82
CA VAL A 141 -17.50 -3.32 -6.49
C VAL A 141 -18.99 -3.57 -6.29
N SER A 142 -19.36 -4.84 -6.20
CA SER A 142 -20.76 -5.29 -6.11
C SER A 142 -21.26 -5.53 -4.68
N SER A 143 -20.36 -5.48 -3.69
CA SER A 143 -20.69 -5.67 -2.27
C SER A 143 -19.64 -5.02 -1.36
N THR A 144 -20.06 -4.58 -0.18
CA THR A 144 -19.18 -4.13 0.92
C THR A 144 -18.75 -5.27 1.84
N LYS A 145 -19.17 -6.51 1.58
CA LYS A 145 -18.71 -7.66 2.36
C LYS A 145 -17.28 -8.02 1.95
N ASN A 146 -16.42 -8.25 2.94
CA ASN A 146 -15.03 -8.68 2.74
C ASN A 146 -14.28 -7.83 1.68
N PRO A 147 -14.02 -6.54 1.95
CA PRO A 147 -13.44 -5.63 0.95
C PRO A 147 -12.08 -6.09 0.44
N TYR A 148 -11.25 -6.76 1.26
CA TYR A 148 -9.97 -7.32 0.83
C TYR A 148 -10.11 -8.36 -0.30
N SER A 149 -11.25 -9.05 -0.40
CA SER A 149 -11.55 -9.95 -1.53
C SER A 149 -11.78 -9.25 -2.86
N LYS A 150 -11.65 -7.91 -2.92
CA LYS A 150 -11.71 -7.11 -4.15
C LYS A 150 -10.33 -6.60 -4.58
N LEU A 151 -9.31 -6.79 -3.74
CA LEU A 151 -7.96 -6.34 -4.02
C LEU A 151 -7.16 -7.53 -4.55
N ASP A 152 -6.86 -7.53 -5.83
CA ASP A 152 -5.99 -8.52 -6.47
C ASP A 152 -4.53 -8.10 -6.31
N MET A 153 -3.86 -8.63 -5.29
CA MET A 153 -2.45 -8.39 -4.98
C MET A 153 -1.56 -9.50 -5.57
N ASN A 154 -1.82 -9.86 -6.83
CA ASN A 154 -1.05 -10.84 -7.57
C ASN A 154 0.07 -10.21 -8.41
N VAL A 155 1.08 -9.63 -7.73
CA VAL A 155 2.19 -8.97 -8.42
C VAL A 155 3.46 -9.81 -8.34
N LYS A 156 3.93 -10.24 -9.51
CA LYS A 156 5.21 -10.98 -9.65
C LYS A 156 6.37 -10.06 -9.30
N PHE A 157 7.29 -10.56 -8.49
CA PHE A 157 8.48 -9.82 -8.08
C PHE A 157 9.55 -10.79 -7.59
N THR A 158 10.72 -10.74 -8.25
CA THR A 158 11.84 -11.67 -8.00
C THR A 158 13.08 -10.99 -7.44
N LYS A 159 13.06 -9.66 -7.31
CA LYS A 159 14.21 -8.90 -6.78
C LYS A 159 14.25 -8.97 -5.24
N ARG A 160 15.39 -8.60 -4.67
CA ARG A 160 15.64 -8.64 -3.22
C ARG A 160 16.15 -7.28 -2.71
N PRO A 161 15.28 -6.26 -2.62
CA PRO A 161 15.68 -4.94 -2.14
C PRO A 161 16.05 -4.97 -0.66
N LYS A 162 17.02 -4.14 -0.31
CA LYS A 162 17.46 -3.92 1.08
C LYS A 162 16.55 -2.93 1.80
N TYR A 163 16.05 -1.92 1.08
CA TYR A 163 15.14 -0.91 1.60
C TYR A 163 14.04 -0.57 0.60
N LEU A 164 12.88 -0.17 1.13
CA LEU A 164 11.97 0.73 0.43
C LEU A 164 12.33 2.17 0.85
N CYS A 165 12.60 3.03 -0.11
CA CYS A 165 12.85 4.45 0.11
C CYS A 165 11.70 5.30 -0.40
N PHE A 166 11.25 6.27 0.39
CA PHE A 166 10.15 7.17 0.05
C PHE A 166 10.20 8.44 0.91
N ASP A 167 9.58 9.51 0.42
CA ASP A 167 9.28 10.70 1.21
C ASP A 167 7.89 10.54 1.82
N TYR A 168 7.68 11.05 3.04
CA TYR A 168 6.36 10.99 3.63
C TYR A 168 6.02 12.15 4.57
N LYS A 169 4.73 12.34 4.78
CA LYS A 169 4.18 13.21 5.82
C LYS A 169 2.95 12.53 6.42
N VAL A 170 2.78 12.62 7.73
CA VAL A 170 1.63 12.05 8.43
C VAL A 170 0.90 13.16 9.17
N THR A 171 -0.43 13.13 9.11
CA THR A 171 -1.30 13.98 9.91
C THR A 171 -2.28 13.11 10.68
N VAL A 172 -2.18 13.14 12.01
CA VAL A 172 -3.12 12.50 12.93
C VAL A 172 -3.89 13.63 13.64
N PRO A 173 -5.23 13.72 13.49
CA PRO A 173 -5.98 14.77 14.14
C PRO A 173 -5.92 14.65 15.67
N ALA A 174 -5.82 15.80 16.34
CA ALA A 174 -5.81 15.87 17.79
C ALA A 174 -7.14 15.33 18.37
N ASN A 175 -7.06 14.58 19.46
CA ASN A 175 -8.22 14.01 20.18
C ASN A 175 -9.12 13.11 19.32
N ALA A 176 -8.63 12.64 18.17
CA ALA A 176 -9.43 11.83 17.27
C ALA A 176 -9.61 10.41 17.80
N GLN A 177 -10.85 9.94 17.76
CA GLN A 177 -11.21 8.59 18.19
C GLN A 177 -11.17 7.63 17.01
N MET A 178 -10.71 6.42 17.27
CA MET A 178 -10.89 5.32 16.33
C MET A 178 -12.37 4.89 16.36
N ILE A 179 -12.96 4.71 15.19
CA ILE A 179 -14.36 4.29 15.04
C ILE A 179 -14.48 3.11 14.09
N TYR A 180 -15.55 2.35 14.23
CA TYR A 180 -16.02 1.35 13.27
C TYR A 180 -17.30 1.83 12.59
N SER A 181 -17.34 1.83 11.26
CA SER A 181 -18.54 2.15 10.48
C SER A 181 -18.52 1.46 9.11
N SER A 182 -19.22 0.33 8.96
CA SER A 182 -19.29 -0.41 7.69
C SER A 182 -20.42 0.03 6.76
N GLY A 183 -21.20 1.04 7.17
CA GLY A 183 -22.48 1.41 6.56
C GLY A 183 -23.65 0.50 6.96
N PHE A 184 -23.38 -0.67 7.56
CA PHE A 184 -24.40 -1.59 8.05
C PHE A 184 -24.31 -1.72 9.57
N GLY A 185 -25.42 -1.43 10.25
CA GLY A 185 -25.49 -1.48 11.71
C GLY A 185 -24.99 -0.19 12.39
N LYS A 186 -24.88 -0.24 13.73
CA LYS A 186 -24.52 0.93 14.53
C LYS A 186 -23.04 1.25 14.40
N LYS A 187 -22.74 2.53 14.15
CA LYS A 187 -21.41 3.12 14.29
C LYS A 187 -20.92 2.94 15.72
N LYS A 188 -19.65 2.56 15.90
CA LYS A 188 -19.06 2.32 17.23
C LYS A 188 -17.80 3.15 17.41
N VAL A 189 -17.63 3.72 18.60
CA VAL A 189 -16.34 4.27 19.04
C VAL A 189 -15.53 3.13 19.64
N LEU A 190 -14.31 2.93 19.15
CA LEU A 190 -13.39 1.90 19.61
C LEU A 190 -12.47 2.50 20.67
N LYS A 191 -13.00 2.65 21.90
CA LYS A 191 -12.27 3.26 23.02
C LYS A 191 -10.96 2.55 23.30
N GLY A 192 -9.90 3.31 23.59
CA GLY A 192 -8.56 2.79 23.91
C GLY A 192 -7.79 2.23 22.71
N LYS A 193 -8.35 2.25 21.49
CA LYS A 193 -7.64 1.85 20.28
C LYS A 193 -7.10 3.08 19.54
N GLN A 194 -5.90 2.93 19.01
CA GLN A 194 -5.26 3.91 18.13
C GLN A 194 -4.99 3.27 16.77
N ASN A 195 -5.45 3.93 15.70
CA ASN A 195 -5.08 3.55 14.35
C ASN A 195 -3.70 4.17 13.98
N ALA A 196 -3.08 3.67 12.93
CA ALA A 196 -1.82 4.15 12.39
C ALA A 196 -1.89 4.24 10.87
N CYS A 197 -1.22 5.22 10.28
CA CYS A 197 -0.83 5.09 8.88
C CYS A 197 0.19 3.95 8.77
N GLU A 198 0.20 3.24 7.66
CA GLU A 198 1.03 2.04 7.50
C GLU A 198 1.71 2.00 6.13
N ALA A 199 2.99 1.66 6.12
CA ALA A 199 3.76 1.35 4.93
C ALA A 199 4.31 -0.07 5.08
N PHE A 200 4.17 -0.91 4.06
CA PHE A 200 4.78 -2.25 4.09
C PHE A 200 5.15 -2.80 2.72
N VAL A 201 6.15 -3.68 2.77
CA VAL A 201 6.61 -4.58 1.71
C VAL A 201 6.74 -5.97 2.31
N LEU A 202 5.95 -6.91 1.81
CA LEU A 202 6.00 -8.32 2.17
C LEU A 202 6.41 -9.11 0.94
N LEU A 203 7.59 -9.70 0.98
CA LEU A 203 8.12 -10.54 -0.10
C LEU A 203 7.71 -11.98 0.17
N GLN A 204 7.13 -12.64 -0.81
CA GLN A 204 6.56 -13.97 -0.66
C GLN A 204 7.06 -14.93 -1.74
N ARG A 205 7.28 -16.18 -1.34
CA ARG A 205 7.33 -17.31 -2.27
C ARG A 205 5.96 -17.97 -2.27
N ARG A 206 5.24 -17.87 -3.39
CA ARG A 206 3.89 -18.41 -3.56
C ARG A 206 3.89 -19.66 -4.41
N TRP A 207 2.92 -20.53 -4.15
CA TRP A 207 2.57 -21.66 -5.01
C TRP A 207 1.06 -21.86 -4.99
N GLU A 208 0.56 -22.55 -6.00
CA GLU A 208 -0.86 -22.90 -6.16
C GLU A 208 -0.98 -24.41 -6.12
N ASP A 209 -1.98 -24.93 -5.40
CA ASP A 209 -2.30 -26.37 -5.43
C ASP A 209 -3.22 -26.73 -6.62
N ALA A 210 -3.57 -28.01 -6.76
CA ALA A 210 -4.43 -28.47 -7.85
C ALA A 210 -5.85 -27.88 -7.81
N ASP A 211 -6.35 -27.53 -6.63
CA ASP A 211 -7.68 -26.94 -6.44
C ASP A 211 -7.70 -25.45 -6.78
N GLY A 212 -6.53 -24.82 -6.84
CA GLY A 212 -6.35 -23.41 -7.15
C GLY A 212 -6.26 -22.54 -5.89
N ASN A 213 -5.98 -23.12 -4.73
CA ASN A 213 -5.67 -22.39 -3.52
C ASN A 213 -4.24 -21.86 -3.60
N ILE A 214 -4.05 -20.60 -3.18
CA ILE A 214 -2.74 -19.96 -3.19
C ILE A 214 -2.16 -20.00 -1.79
N TYR A 215 -0.95 -20.52 -1.68
CA TYR A 215 -0.15 -20.55 -0.47
C TYR A 215 1.08 -19.66 -0.60
N ALA A 216 1.62 -19.22 0.53
CA ALA A 216 2.82 -18.41 0.58
C ALA A 216 3.70 -18.75 1.79
N LYS A 217 5.02 -18.63 1.62
CA LYS A 217 5.97 -18.42 2.71
C LYS A 217 6.52 -17.00 2.65
N ARG A 218 6.67 -16.35 3.81
CA ARG A 218 7.26 -15.01 3.93
C ARG A 218 8.77 -15.09 3.76
N VAL A 219 9.28 -14.44 2.71
CA VAL A 219 10.70 -14.32 2.40
C VAL A 219 11.32 -13.10 3.07
N GLY A 220 10.61 -11.97 3.08
CA GLY A 220 11.11 -10.73 3.68
C GLY A 220 10.01 -9.76 4.08
N THR A 221 10.30 -8.94 5.09
CA THR A 221 9.37 -8.03 5.76
C THR A 221 10.02 -6.67 5.95
N GLY A 222 9.44 -5.63 5.33
CA GLY A 222 9.59 -4.25 5.75
C GLY A 222 8.20 -3.71 6.10
N ARG A 223 7.97 -3.23 7.31
CA ARG A 223 6.66 -2.75 7.74
C ARG A 223 6.78 -1.74 8.86
N GLU A 224 6.16 -0.58 8.70
CA GLU A 224 6.18 0.49 9.68
C GLU A 224 4.77 1.05 9.89
N ARG A 225 4.50 1.48 11.12
CA ARG A 225 3.26 2.15 11.52
C ARG A 225 3.55 3.52 12.10
N TYR A 226 2.81 4.52 11.65
CA TYR A 226 2.94 5.91 12.07
C TYR A 226 1.69 6.35 12.84
N THR A 227 1.85 6.59 14.14
CA THR A 227 0.76 6.94 15.06
C THR A 227 0.75 8.42 15.46
N LYS A 228 1.72 9.20 14.96
CA LYS A 228 1.89 10.61 15.29
C LYS A 228 2.07 11.43 14.02
N SER A 229 1.60 12.67 14.06
CA SER A 229 1.88 13.65 13.01
C SER A 229 3.38 13.91 12.90
N THR A 230 3.85 14.10 11.67
CA THR A 230 5.20 14.62 11.43
C THR A 230 5.18 16.15 11.46
N SER A 231 6.31 16.79 11.76
CA SER A 231 6.45 18.27 11.72
C SER A 231 6.51 18.85 10.29
N GLY A 232 6.34 18.01 9.27
CA GLY A 232 6.56 18.33 7.87
C GLY A 232 6.85 17.06 7.07
N TRP A 233 7.48 17.23 5.91
CA TRP A 233 7.98 16.11 5.11
C TRP A 233 9.22 15.49 5.74
N VAL A 234 9.24 14.17 5.82
CA VAL A 234 10.43 13.36 6.07
C VAL A 234 10.90 12.85 4.72
N ASN A 235 12.04 13.34 4.25
CA ASN A 235 12.56 13.04 2.92
C ASN A 235 13.60 11.92 2.96
N GLY A 236 13.61 11.07 1.95
CA GLY A 236 14.57 9.98 1.80
C GLY A 236 14.48 8.94 2.92
N HIS A 237 13.31 8.75 3.52
CA HIS A 237 13.11 7.72 4.54
C HIS A 237 13.46 6.35 3.97
N ARG A 238 14.15 5.52 4.75
CA ARG A 238 14.62 4.19 4.33
C ARG A 238 14.02 3.12 5.26
N MET A 239 12.90 2.54 4.85
CA MET A 239 12.31 1.40 5.55
C MET A 239 13.08 0.13 5.20
N ARG A 240 13.71 -0.49 6.20
CA ARG A 240 14.50 -1.72 6.04
C ARG A 240 13.59 -2.91 5.72
N ILE A 241 14.04 -3.75 4.79
CA ILE A 241 13.42 -5.06 4.50
C ILE A 241 14.32 -6.15 5.10
N TYR A 242 13.81 -6.82 6.12
CA TYR A 242 14.47 -7.93 6.81
C TYR A 242 14.08 -9.26 6.18
N TYR A 243 15.02 -10.19 6.02
CA TYR A 243 14.79 -11.47 5.35
C TYR A 243 14.75 -12.64 6.33
N GLY A 244 13.88 -13.61 6.06
CA GLY A 244 13.66 -14.78 6.92
C GLY A 244 12.71 -14.52 8.09
N ASN A 245 12.73 -15.41 9.08
CA ASN A 245 11.93 -15.26 10.31
C ASN A 245 12.53 -14.19 11.22
N ILE A 246 11.77 -13.12 11.44
CA ILE A 246 12.19 -11.96 12.26
C ILE A 246 11.55 -11.95 13.66
N VAL A 247 10.75 -12.96 14.01
CA VAL A 247 10.12 -13.04 15.34
C VAL A 247 11.20 -13.10 16.42
N GLY A 248 11.02 -12.32 17.49
CA GLY A 248 11.96 -12.24 18.62
C GLY A 248 13.16 -11.32 18.40
N GLN A 249 13.31 -10.72 17.21
CA GLN A 249 14.37 -9.74 16.97
C GLN A 249 14.08 -8.41 17.68
N PRO A 250 15.10 -7.61 18.08
CA PRO A 250 14.87 -6.36 18.83
C PRO A 250 13.98 -5.33 18.14
N TYR A 251 14.02 -5.30 16.81
CA TYR A 251 13.22 -4.40 15.96
C TYR A 251 11.83 -4.97 15.62
N TYR A 252 11.56 -6.22 15.96
CA TYR A 252 10.27 -6.86 15.69
C TYR A 252 9.14 -6.15 16.43
N LYS A 253 7.99 -6.06 15.75
CA LYS A 253 6.71 -5.65 16.32
C LYS A 253 5.66 -6.67 15.93
N ASP A 254 4.65 -6.91 16.77
CA ASP A 254 3.65 -7.95 16.52
C ASP A 254 2.91 -7.82 15.19
N TYR A 255 2.74 -6.58 14.71
CA TYR A 255 2.15 -6.34 13.40
C TYR A 255 3.03 -6.77 12.22
N MET A 256 4.29 -7.11 12.43
CA MET A 256 5.21 -7.63 11.40
C MET A 256 5.10 -9.14 11.20
N ASN A 257 4.28 -9.83 12.00
CA ASN A 257 4.08 -11.27 11.89
C ASN A 257 3.48 -11.69 10.52
N LEU A 258 3.37 -13.00 10.32
CA LEU A 258 2.64 -13.57 9.19
C LEU A 258 1.20 -13.04 9.15
N ILE A 259 0.67 -12.88 7.94
CA ILE A 259 -0.70 -12.49 7.69
C ILE A 259 -1.60 -13.61 8.21
N SER A 260 -2.46 -13.29 9.19
CA SER A 260 -3.43 -14.25 9.72
C SER A 260 -4.41 -14.69 8.63
N SER A 261 -4.77 -15.97 8.65
CA SER A 261 -5.81 -16.58 7.82
C SER A 261 -7.19 -15.94 7.99
N ASP A 262 -7.43 -15.22 9.10
CA ASP A 262 -8.68 -14.51 9.35
C ASP A 262 -8.81 -13.23 8.52
N ARG A 263 -7.67 -12.67 8.08
CA ARG A 263 -7.60 -11.42 7.31
C ARG A 263 -6.56 -11.53 6.19
N PRO A 264 -6.76 -12.45 5.23
CA PRO A 264 -5.82 -12.65 4.14
C PRO A 264 -5.93 -11.52 3.12
N TYR A 265 -4.84 -11.28 2.40
CA TYR A 265 -4.90 -10.61 1.10
C TYR A 265 -5.24 -11.63 0.02
N TYR A 266 -5.74 -11.15 -1.12
CA TYR A 266 -6.24 -12.01 -2.19
C TYR A 266 -5.36 -11.88 -3.42
N ALA A 267 -5.33 -12.94 -4.22
CA ALA A 267 -4.65 -12.98 -5.50
C ALA A 267 -5.46 -13.82 -6.50
N ARG A 268 -5.44 -13.43 -7.77
CA ARG A 268 -6.07 -14.22 -8.82
C ARG A 268 -5.24 -15.47 -9.12
N ASN A 269 -5.87 -16.64 -9.01
CA ASN A 269 -5.26 -17.94 -9.29
C ASN A 269 -5.21 -18.25 -10.80
N SER A 270 -4.61 -19.37 -11.16
CA SER A 270 -4.49 -19.84 -12.56
C SER A 270 -5.84 -20.05 -13.25
N LYS A 271 -6.91 -20.28 -12.47
CA LYS A 271 -8.30 -20.46 -12.93
C LYS A 271 -9.08 -19.13 -13.03
N GLY A 272 -8.41 -17.98 -12.86
CA GLY A 272 -9.02 -16.66 -12.94
C GLY A 272 -9.85 -16.25 -11.72
N LYS A 273 -9.87 -17.07 -10.66
CA LYS A 273 -10.63 -16.81 -9.42
C LYS A 273 -9.77 -16.03 -8.43
N LEU A 274 -10.37 -15.04 -7.78
CA LEU A 274 -9.71 -14.30 -6.71
C LEU A 274 -9.87 -15.08 -5.39
N VAL A 275 -8.76 -15.59 -4.86
CA VAL A 275 -8.72 -16.48 -3.68
C VAL A 275 -7.80 -15.91 -2.60
N PRO A 276 -8.02 -16.24 -1.31
CA PRO A 276 -7.13 -15.79 -0.25
C PRO A 276 -5.74 -16.42 -0.41
N VAL A 277 -4.70 -15.62 -0.18
CA VAL A 277 -3.32 -16.09 -0.07
C VAL A 277 -3.09 -16.60 1.36
N GLN A 278 -2.85 -17.90 1.50
CA GLN A 278 -2.60 -18.55 2.78
C GLN A 278 -1.11 -18.45 3.11
N GLU A 279 -0.73 -17.52 4.00
CA GLU A 279 0.65 -17.39 4.44
C GLU A 279 0.96 -18.39 5.57
N VAL A 280 1.60 -19.51 5.21
CA VAL A 280 1.73 -20.71 6.07
C VAL A 280 3.05 -20.82 6.80
N GLY A 281 3.96 -19.85 6.64
CA GLY A 281 5.23 -19.88 7.35
C GLY A 281 6.24 -18.86 6.87
N TRP A 282 7.41 -18.90 7.50
CA TRP A 282 8.59 -18.17 7.08
C TRP A 282 9.41 -19.01 6.10
N ASP A 283 10.10 -18.35 5.19
CA ASP A 283 11.04 -18.97 4.27
C ASP A 283 12.50 -18.75 4.71
N SER A 284 13.43 -19.37 3.99
CA SER A 284 14.85 -19.10 4.15
C SER A 284 15.14 -17.61 3.93
N PRO A 285 16.02 -16.98 4.73
CA PRO A 285 16.46 -15.60 4.48
C PRO A 285 17.12 -15.44 3.11
N LEU A 286 17.62 -16.52 2.49
CA LEU A 286 18.24 -16.53 1.17
C LEU A 286 17.26 -16.86 0.03
N ALA A 287 16.01 -17.20 0.32
CA ALA A 287 15.04 -17.60 -0.71
C ALA A 287 14.73 -16.47 -1.69
N THR A 288 14.65 -16.75 -2.98
CA THR A 288 14.22 -15.73 -3.96
C THR A 288 12.70 -15.57 -3.89
N PRO A 289 12.16 -14.35 -3.71
CA PRO A 289 10.72 -14.15 -3.73
C PRO A 289 10.16 -14.39 -5.13
N THR A 290 8.87 -14.67 -5.17
CA THR A 290 8.11 -14.80 -6.42
C THR A 290 7.10 -13.67 -6.59
N HIS A 291 6.65 -13.11 -5.46
CA HIS A 291 5.61 -12.10 -5.40
C HIS A 291 5.92 -11.07 -4.32
N ILE A 292 5.33 -9.88 -4.47
CA ILE A 292 5.38 -8.79 -3.52
C ILE A 292 3.96 -8.38 -3.12
N ILE A 293 3.78 -8.05 -1.85
CA ILE A 293 2.66 -7.23 -1.37
C ILE A 293 3.24 -5.91 -0.89
N MET A 294 2.94 -4.82 -1.60
CA MET A 294 3.32 -3.46 -1.20
C MET A 294 2.06 -2.63 -0.97
N MET A 295 2.02 -1.86 0.12
CA MET A 295 0.95 -0.92 0.38
C MET A 295 1.44 0.28 1.18
N PHE A 296 0.85 1.44 0.88
CA PHE A 296 0.76 2.59 1.78
C PHE A 296 -0.72 2.81 2.12
N SER A 297 -1.03 3.09 3.38
CA SER A 297 -2.41 3.26 3.82
C SER A 297 -2.54 4.29 4.94
N ALA A 298 -3.58 5.10 4.89
CA ALA A 298 -3.96 6.03 5.95
C ALA A 298 -4.58 5.35 7.19
N GLY A 299 -4.75 4.03 7.15
CA GLY A 299 -5.23 3.21 8.26
C GLY A 299 -4.64 1.81 8.21
N CYS A 300 -4.47 1.20 9.37
CA CYS A 300 -4.00 -0.17 9.54
C CYS A 300 -5.10 -1.02 10.20
N GLY A 301 -4.99 -2.33 10.07
CA GLY A 301 -5.86 -3.27 10.76
C GLY A 301 -7.08 -3.70 9.94
N THR A 302 -8.27 -3.60 10.55
CA THR A 302 -9.50 -4.18 10.02
C THR A 302 -10.25 -3.18 9.15
N ALA A 303 -10.88 -3.67 8.08
CA ALA A 303 -11.76 -2.85 7.25
C ALA A 303 -12.83 -2.13 8.08
N TYR A 304 -13.18 -0.91 7.65
CA TYR A 304 -14.18 -0.06 8.28
C TYR A 304 -13.82 0.47 9.69
N GLU A 305 -12.62 0.17 10.19
CA GLU A 305 -12.08 0.74 11.43
C GLU A 305 -11.04 1.81 11.11
N GLY A 306 -11.15 3.00 11.71
CA GLY A 306 -10.33 4.15 11.31
C GLY A 306 -10.46 5.37 12.20
N THR A 307 -9.50 6.28 12.06
CA THR A 307 -9.53 7.60 12.69
C THR A 307 -9.81 8.63 11.59
N ILE A 308 -11.00 9.23 11.58
CA ILE A 308 -11.38 10.21 10.53
C ILE A 308 -10.37 11.37 10.50
N GLY A 309 -9.92 11.74 9.31
CA GLY A 309 -8.94 12.80 9.09
C GLY A 309 -7.48 12.37 9.24
N GLN A 310 -7.22 11.14 9.70
CA GLN A 310 -5.88 10.57 9.65
C GLN A 310 -5.43 10.45 8.19
N THR A 311 -4.31 11.09 7.87
CA THR A 311 -3.84 11.28 6.49
C THR A 311 -2.38 10.86 6.35
N PHE A 312 -2.09 10.11 5.29
CA PHE A 312 -0.75 9.73 4.90
C PHE A 312 -0.44 10.31 3.52
N TYR A 313 0.64 11.08 3.44
CA TYR A 313 1.18 11.58 2.20
C TYR A 313 2.47 10.83 1.88
N VAL A 314 2.65 10.43 0.63
CA VAL A 314 3.83 9.69 0.18
C VAL A 314 4.30 10.24 -1.16
N ASP A 315 5.61 10.25 -1.37
CA ASP A 315 6.23 10.66 -2.62
C ASP A 315 7.59 9.95 -2.87
N ASN A 316 8.12 10.05 -4.08
CA ASN A 316 9.46 9.60 -4.48
C ASN A 316 9.82 8.15 -4.09
N VAL A 317 8.91 7.21 -4.38
CA VAL A 317 9.09 5.80 -4.03
C VAL A 317 10.15 5.11 -4.89
N SER A 318 11.05 4.39 -4.24
CA SER A 318 12.15 3.65 -4.87
C SER A 318 12.58 2.45 -4.02
N PHE A 319 13.18 1.46 -4.66
CA PHE A 319 13.88 0.38 -3.97
C PHE A 319 15.38 0.65 -3.96
N ILE A 320 16.04 0.25 -2.87
CA ILE A 320 17.50 0.30 -2.77
C ILE A 320 18.02 -1.14 -2.65
N TYR A 321 19.01 -1.47 -3.47
CA TYR A 321 19.72 -2.75 -3.51
C TYR A 321 21.18 -2.56 -3.11
N ASP A 322 21.83 -3.65 -2.67
CA ASP A 322 23.29 -3.69 -2.48
C ASP A 322 24.06 -3.65 -3.80
#